data_AF-A0A4D4LI17-F1
#
_entry.id   AF-A0A4D4LI17-F1
#
_cell.length_a   1.000
_cell.length_b   1.000
_cell.length_c   1.000
_cell.angle_alpha   90.00
_cell.angle_beta   90.00
_cell.angle_gamma   90.00
#
_symmetry.space_group_name_H-M   'P 1'
#
loop_
_entity.id
_entity.type
_entity.pdbx_description
1 polymer ?
#
loop_
_entity_poly.entity_id
_entity_poly.type
_entity_poly.pdbx_seq_one_letter_code
_entity_poly.pdbx_strand_id
1 'polypeptide(L)'
;MPSAGRLPALSLALALTAALATPLAHAAGAPSARSGLPSFIGELTQRRYDGRSDDLLTAGLGFAGLRGPMPRAADPDRPTAAELRRQAIWASAGMSAGSGGGLGRLYGPDVDRGRPVPGDGKVAGVEYRAVAGGGARGVSFVVQVPDGFDRARPCVVAAPATGLGGVYSMVGTSGAWGLHHRCAVAYTDKGMGPAFDDLHSGTVMGYDGTTGPRAELRGRTVFDAGLSDAERARFDAEHPYRVAYKMAHSG
;
A
#
# COMPACT_ATOMS: atom_id res chain seq x y z
N MET A 1 6.43 -62.67 -79.86
CA MET A 1 7.13 -61.74 -80.79
C MET A 1 7.16 -60.36 -80.15
N PRO A 2 8.25 -59.60 -80.29
CA PRO A 2 9.25 -59.37 -79.23
C PRO A 2 9.18 -57.94 -78.62
N SER A 3 9.73 -57.73 -77.40
CA SER A 3 10.98 -56.99 -77.08
C SER A 3 10.99 -55.52 -77.53
N ALA A 4 11.45 -54.49 -76.81
CA ALA A 4 12.15 -54.31 -75.54
C ALA A 4 12.10 -52.79 -75.20
N GLY A 5 12.58 -52.40 -74.02
CA GLY A 5 12.98 -51.01 -73.76
C GLY A 5 12.98 -50.64 -72.29
N ARG A 6 14.09 -50.91 -71.59
CA ARG A 6 14.40 -50.34 -70.27
C ARG A 6 14.70 -48.85 -70.42
N LEU A 7 14.41 -48.04 -69.41
CA LEU A 7 15.22 -46.89 -68.97
C LEU A 7 14.78 -46.47 -67.55
N PRO A 8 15.69 -46.31 -66.58
CA PRO A 8 15.39 -45.79 -65.25
C PRO A 8 15.45 -44.25 -65.26
N ALA A 9 14.49 -43.58 -64.62
CA ALA A 9 14.56 -42.14 -64.41
C ALA A 9 14.75 -41.86 -62.92
N LEU A 10 15.96 -41.40 -62.61
CA LEU A 10 16.39 -40.85 -61.33
C LEU A 10 15.40 -39.79 -60.83
N SER A 11 14.91 -39.98 -59.60
CA SER A 11 14.22 -38.95 -58.83
C SER A 11 15.20 -37.85 -58.43
N LEU A 12 14.97 -36.64 -58.95
CA LEU A 12 15.71 -35.43 -58.64
C LEU A 12 15.38 -34.99 -57.20
N ALA A 13 16.31 -35.19 -56.26
CA ALA A 13 16.19 -34.68 -54.89
C ALA A 13 16.52 -33.17 -54.88
N LEU A 14 15.50 -32.34 -54.77
CA LEU A 14 15.65 -30.89 -54.61
C LEU A 14 15.87 -30.58 -53.13
N ALA A 15 17.09 -30.13 -52.79
CA ALA A 15 17.43 -29.63 -51.47
C ALA A 15 16.75 -28.25 -51.24
N LEU A 16 15.84 -28.17 -50.27
CA LEU A 16 15.39 -26.90 -49.70
C LEU A 16 15.95 -26.76 -48.28
N THR A 17 16.96 -25.92 -48.15
CA THR A 17 17.48 -25.40 -46.89
C THR A 17 16.46 -24.44 -46.26
N ALA A 18 15.73 -24.88 -45.23
CA ALA A 18 14.90 -24.00 -44.42
C ALA A 18 15.78 -23.29 -43.37
N ALA A 19 15.98 -21.99 -43.54
CA ALA A 19 16.67 -21.14 -42.59
C ALA A 19 15.88 -21.04 -41.27
N LEU A 20 16.53 -21.41 -40.17
CA LEU A 20 16.05 -21.23 -38.81
C LEU A 20 16.04 -19.73 -38.47
N ALA A 21 14.88 -19.08 -38.65
CA ALA A 21 14.61 -17.76 -38.10
C ALA A 21 14.27 -17.91 -36.61
N THR A 22 15.25 -17.66 -35.74
CA THR A 22 15.03 -17.48 -34.31
C THR A 22 14.29 -16.16 -34.08
N PRO A 23 13.09 -16.16 -33.46
CA PRO A 23 12.46 -14.91 -33.09
C PRO A 23 13.25 -14.32 -31.92
N LEU A 24 13.89 -13.17 -32.18
CA LEU A 24 14.35 -12.26 -31.15
C LEU A 24 13.13 -11.87 -30.31
N ALA A 25 12.97 -12.55 -29.16
CA ALA A 25 12.05 -12.12 -28.12
C ALA A 25 12.54 -10.76 -27.64
N HIS A 26 11.95 -9.70 -28.18
CA HIS A 26 12.10 -8.35 -27.69
C HIS A 26 11.41 -8.32 -26.33
N ALA A 27 12.19 -8.58 -25.27
CA ALA A 27 11.78 -8.31 -23.91
C ALA A 27 11.62 -6.79 -23.81
N ALA A 28 10.41 -6.32 -24.12
CA ALA A 28 9.97 -4.98 -23.75
C ALA A 28 10.02 -4.93 -22.22
N GLY A 29 11.14 -4.46 -21.68
CA GLY A 29 11.24 -4.10 -20.29
C GLY A 29 10.16 -3.07 -20.02
N ALA A 30 9.14 -3.45 -19.26
CA ALA A 30 8.19 -2.48 -18.72
C ALA A 30 9.02 -1.38 -18.04
N PRO A 31 8.81 -0.10 -18.36
CA PRO A 31 9.52 0.97 -17.68
C PRO A 31 9.29 0.80 -16.20
N SER A 32 10.38 0.60 -15.44
CA SER A 32 10.30 0.52 -14.00
C SER A 32 9.61 1.80 -13.52
N ALA A 33 8.48 1.67 -12.83
CA ALA A 33 7.72 2.79 -12.27
C ALA A 33 8.53 3.72 -11.33
N ARG A 34 9.81 3.39 -11.08
CA ARG A 34 10.78 4.25 -10.41
C ARG A 34 11.21 5.47 -11.23
N SER A 35 11.06 5.46 -12.56
CA SER A 35 11.59 6.51 -13.45
C SER A 35 10.81 7.85 -13.45
N GLY A 36 9.87 8.07 -12.52
CA GLY A 36 9.06 9.29 -12.50
C GLY A 36 8.59 9.72 -11.11
N LEU A 37 9.15 9.16 -10.04
CA LEU A 37 8.81 9.60 -8.69
C LEU A 37 9.52 10.92 -8.37
N PRO A 38 8.85 11.85 -7.66
CA PRO A 38 9.53 13.02 -7.13
C PRO A 38 10.72 12.60 -6.27
N SER A 39 11.83 13.33 -6.37
CA SER A 39 13.09 13.01 -5.68
C SER A 39 12.98 12.96 -4.15
N PHE A 40 11.92 13.55 -3.58
CA PHE A 40 11.66 13.52 -2.14
C PHE A 40 10.99 12.22 -1.67
N ILE A 41 10.56 11.33 -2.56
CA ILE A 41 10.00 10.02 -2.23
C ILE A 41 11.13 9.00 -2.15
N GLY A 42 11.34 8.41 -0.97
CA GLY A 42 12.40 7.42 -0.76
C GLY A 42 12.09 6.08 -1.41
N GLU A 43 11.10 5.38 -0.87
CA GLU A 43 10.62 4.09 -1.37
C GLU A 43 9.11 4.16 -1.64
N LEU A 44 8.69 3.57 -2.76
CA LEU A 44 7.29 3.37 -3.10
C LEU A 44 6.99 1.88 -3.10
N THR A 45 6.09 1.45 -2.21
CA THR A 45 5.49 0.12 -2.29
C THR A 45 4.07 0.21 -2.83
N GLN A 46 3.66 -0.88 -3.48
CA GLN A 46 2.32 -1.01 -4.03
C GLN A 46 1.74 -2.37 -3.65
N ARG A 47 0.44 -2.40 -3.40
CA ARG A 47 -0.31 -3.63 -3.14
C ARG A 47 -1.67 -3.55 -3.81
N ARG A 48 -2.05 -4.63 -4.50
CA ARG A 48 -3.40 -4.81 -5.04
C ARG A 48 -4.26 -5.58 -4.04
N TYR A 49 -5.53 -5.18 -3.94
CA TYR A 49 -6.56 -5.78 -3.09
C TYR A 49 -7.76 -6.22 -3.95
N ASP A 50 -8.33 -7.38 -3.63
CA ASP A 50 -9.34 -8.06 -4.45
C ASP A 50 -10.77 -7.59 -4.21
N GLY A 51 -11.00 -6.80 -3.15
CA GLY A 51 -12.33 -6.38 -2.72
C GLY A 51 -13.16 -7.50 -2.09
N ARG A 52 -12.54 -8.64 -1.76
CA ARG A 52 -13.18 -9.81 -1.16
C ARG A 52 -12.53 -10.16 0.17
N SER A 53 -11.33 -10.74 0.08
CA SER A 53 -10.53 -11.14 1.25
C SER A 53 -9.82 -9.94 1.90
N ASP A 54 -9.53 -8.92 1.10
CA ASP A 54 -8.94 -7.66 1.54
C ASP A 54 -9.36 -6.54 0.57
N ASP A 55 -9.44 -5.31 1.05
CA ASP A 55 -9.95 -4.18 0.30
C ASP A 55 -9.36 -2.84 0.79
N LEU A 56 -9.54 -1.79 -0.03
CA LEU A 56 -8.97 -0.47 0.24
C LEU A 56 -9.60 0.21 1.46
N LEU A 57 -10.91 0.05 1.67
CA LEU A 57 -11.67 0.79 2.69
C LEU A 57 -11.73 0.06 4.03
N THR A 58 -11.99 -1.25 4.01
CA THR A 58 -12.30 -2.02 5.22
C THR A 58 -11.25 -3.06 5.57
N ALA A 59 -10.17 -3.17 4.78
CA ALA A 59 -9.11 -4.16 4.97
C ALA A 59 -9.61 -5.62 5.08
N GLY A 60 -10.66 -5.95 4.30
CA GLY A 60 -11.27 -7.27 4.29
C GLY A 60 -12.35 -7.48 5.37
N LEU A 61 -12.67 -6.48 6.18
CA LEU A 61 -13.63 -6.61 7.28
C LEU A 61 -15.10 -6.45 6.86
N GLY A 62 -15.35 -5.62 5.85
CA GLY A 62 -16.67 -5.07 5.56
C GLY A 62 -17.22 -4.24 6.73
N PHE A 63 -18.39 -3.63 6.57
CA PHE A 63 -18.98 -2.85 7.67
C PHE A 63 -19.36 -3.70 8.89
N ALA A 64 -19.74 -4.96 8.68
CA ALA A 64 -20.00 -5.87 9.80
C ALA A 64 -18.75 -6.04 10.67
N GLY A 65 -17.58 -6.28 10.06
CA GLY A 65 -16.32 -6.40 10.80
C GLY A 65 -15.84 -5.07 11.40
N LEU A 66 -16.09 -3.93 10.74
CA LEU A 66 -15.79 -2.60 11.30
C LEU A 66 -16.64 -2.27 12.53
N ARG A 67 -17.85 -2.83 12.64
CA ARG A 67 -18.74 -2.72 13.82
C ARG A 67 -18.47 -3.80 14.88
N GLY A 68 -17.66 -4.80 14.53
CA GLY A 68 -17.22 -5.85 15.43
C GLY A 68 -16.01 -5.43 16.27
N PRO A 69 -15.48 -6.35 17.09
CA PRO A 69 -14.28 -6.10 17.89
C PRO A 69 -13.04 -5.88 16.99
N MET A 70 -12.05 -5.16 17.53
CA MET A 70 -10.77 -4.95 16.84
C MET A 70 -10.11 -6.28 16.45
N PRO A 71 -9.69 -6.46 15.19
CA PRO A 71 -8.95 -7.65 14.77
C PRO A 71 -7.64 -7.79 15.53
N ARG A 72 -7.33 -9.01 15.99
CA ARG A 72 -6.04 -9.33 16.61
C ARG A 72 -5.09 -9.92 15.58
N ALA A 73 -3.80 -9.66 15.75
CA ALA A 73 -2.77 -10.38 15.02
C ALA A 73 -2.76 -11.84 15.46
N ALA A 74 -2.42 -12.74 14.55
CA ALA A 74 -2.29 -14.17 14.85
C ALA A 74 -1.18 -14.43 15.88
N ASP A 75 -0.06 -13.71 15.74
CA ASP A 75 1.02 -13.61 16.72
C ASP A 75 1.11 -12.16 17.22
N PRO A 76 0.64 -11.86 18.46
CA PRO A 76 0.69 -10.52 19.02
C PRO A 76 2.10 -9.94 19.18
N ASP A 77 3.11 -10.80 19.33
CA ASP A 77 4.50 -10.36 19.52
C ASP A 77 5.20 -10.09 18.19
N ARG A 78 4.64 -10.60 17.09
CA ARG A 78 5.20 -10.45 15.73
C ARG A 78 4.09 -10.17 14.70
N PRO A 79 3.34 -9.07 14.86
CA PRO A 79 2.26 -8.76 13.93
C PRO A 79 2.81 -8.47 12.54
N THR A 80 2.14 -8.98 11.51
CA THR A 80 2.49 -8.70 10.13
C THR A 80 2.04 -7.30 9.70
N ALA A 81 2.71 -6.73 8.70
CA ALA A 81 2.32 -5.45 8.09
C ALA A 81 0.84 -5.43 7.61
N ALA A 82 0.32 -6.57 7.16
CA ALA A 82 -1.07 -6.69 6.72
C ALA A 82 -2.06 -6.63 7.89
N GLU A 83 -1.73 -7.30 9.01
CA GLU A 83 -2.54 -7.25 10.23
C GLU A 83 -2.53 -5.85 10.86
N LEU A 84 -1.37 -5.19 10.91
CA LEU A 84 -1.23 -3.81 11.39
C LEU A 84 -2.01 -2.82 10.53
N ARG A 85 -1.96 -2.97 9.19
CA ARG A 85 -2.80 -2.18 8.27
C ARG A 85 -4.29 -2.37 8.58
N ARG A 86 -4.74 -3.63 8.75
CA ARG A 86 -6.13 -3.94 9.08
C ARG A 86 -6.56 -3.32 10.41
N GLN A 87 -5.71 -3.38 11.42
CA GLN A 87 -5.96 -2.73 12.72
C GLN A 87 -6.02 -1.21 12.61
N ALA A 88 -5.11 -0.57 11.85
CA ALA A 88 -5.12 0.88 11.64
C ALA A 88 -6.38 1.36 10.91
N ILE A 89 -6.83 0.61 9.89
CA ILE A 89 -8.08 0.87 9.19
C ILE A 89 -9.28 0.65 10.12
N TRP A 90 -9.32 -0.44 10.90
CA TRP A 90 -10.39 -0.66 11.88
C TRP A 90 -10.44 0.46 12.93
N ALA A 91 -9.30 0.89 13.47
CA ALA A 91 -9.25 1.95 14.47
C ALA A 91 -9.80 3.28 13.93
N SER A 92 -9.72 3.51 12.62
CA SER A 92 -10.17 4.75 11.97
C SER A 92 -11.61 4.62 11.45
N ALA A 93 -11.87 3.65 10.58
CA ALA A 93 -13.19 3.42 9.98
C ALA A 93 -14.19 2.75 10.93
N GLY A 94 -13.74 1.98 11.92
CA GLY A 94 -14.60 1.37 12.93
C GLY A 94 -15.28 2.42 13.80
N MET A 95 -14.57 3.47 14.22
CA MET A 95 -15.19 4.63 14.88
C MET A 95 -16.28 5.27 14.01
N SER A 96 -16.03 5.34 12.70
CA SER A 96 -16.99 5.91 11.74
C SER A 96 -18.19 5.00 11.48
N ALA A 97 -18.04 3.68 11.61
CA ALA A 97 -19.06 2.68 11.34
C ALA A 97 -19.87 2.26 12.59
N GLY A 98 -19.34 2.50 13.80
CA GLY A 98 -19.97 2.18 15.07
C GLY A 98 -21.24 2.99 15.37
N SER A 99 -21.85 2.76 16.54
CA SER A 99 -23.14 3.35 16.91
C SER A 99 -23.15 4.88 16.93
N GLY A 100 -22.05 5.51 17.35
CA GLY A 100 -21.86 6.96 17.31
C GLY A 100 -21.51 7.52 15.93
N GLY A 101 -21.22 6.64 14.96
CA GLY A 101 -20.88 7.00 13.59
C GLY A 101 -22.03 6.79 12.59
N GLY A 102 -21.75 7.06 11.32
CA GLY A 102 -22.72 7.00 10.23
C GLY A 102 -22.29 6.18 9.01
N LEU A 103 -21.07 5.64 8.99
CA LEU A 103 -20.55 4.92 7.83
C LEU A 103 -21.32 3.60 7.63
N GLY A 104 -21.85 3.43 6.41
CA GLY A 104 -22.70 2.30 6.01
C GLY A 104 -24.10 2.32 6.65
N ARG A 105 -24.56 3.47 7.17
CA ARG A 105 -25.92 3.64 7.75
C ARG A 105 -26.55 4.99 7.45
N LEU A 106 -25.79 6.07 7.60
CA LEU A 106 -26.19 7.47 7.33
C LEU A 106 -25.48 8.03 6.09
N TYR A 107 -24.27 7.58 5.82
CA TYR A 107 -23.48 7.87 4.62
C TYR A 107 -22.64 6.66 4.24
N GLY A 108 -22.01 6.69 3.07
CA GLY A 108 -21.21 5.57 2.56
C GLY A 108 -21.95 4.76 1.50
N PRO A 109 -21.36 3.64 1.03
CA PRO A 109 -21.80 2.94 -0.17
C PRO A 109 -23.13 2.22 0.02
N ASP A 110 -23.41 1.79 1.24
CA ASP A 110 -24.66 1.15 1.60
C ASP A 110 -25.75 2.21 1.82
N VAL A 111 -25.58 3.46 1.38
CA VAL A 111 -26.55 4.53 1.61
C VAL A 111 -26.76 5.35 0.33
N ASP A 112 -27.87 5.13 -0.37
CA ASP A 112 -28.35 6.02 -1.45
C ASP A 112 -29.45 6.93 -0.91
N ARG A 113 -29.19 8.25 -0.86
CA ARG A 113 -30.15 9.26 -0.34
C ARG A 113 -30.76 8.85 1.03
N GLY A 114 -29.94 8.26 1.90
CA GLY A 114 -30.37 7.79 3.22
C GLY A 114 -30.97 6.37 3.25
N ARG A 115 -31.00 5.64 2.12
CA ARG A 115 -31.56 4.29 2.03
C ARG A 115 -30.46 3.22 1.97
N PRO A 116 -30.57 2.12 2.76
CA PRO A 116 -29.68 0.98 2.66
C PRO A 116 -29.55 0.43 1.23
N VAL A 117 -28.33 0.32 0.72
CA VAL A 117 -28.01 -0.39 -0.53
C VAL A 117 -27.35 -1.72 -0.16
N PRO A 118 -27.72 -2.86 -0.79
CA PRO A 118 -27.07 -4.14 -0.50
C PRO A 118 -25.56 -4.10 -0.80
N GLY A 119 -24.74 -4.49 0.18
CA GLY A 119 -23.29 -4.51 0.07
C GLY A 119 -22.62 -4.75 1.42
N ASP A 120 -21.32 -4.98 1.40
CA ASP A 120 -20.46 -5.01 2.60
C ASP A 120 -19.48 -3.82 2.65
N GLY A 121 -19.60 -2.91 1.69
CA GLY A 121 -18.78 -1.71 1.55
C GLY A 121 -17.36 -1.91 1.02
N LYS A 122 -16.96 -3.12 0.63
CA LYS A 122 -15.59 -3.38 0.18
C LYS A 122 -15.26 -2.70 -1.14
N VAL A 123 -14.01 -2.23 -1.28
CA VAL A 123 -13.52 -1.59 -2.50
C VAL A 123 -12.21 -2.24 -2.98
N ALA A 124 -12.27 -2.94 -4.12
CA ALA A 124 -11.08 -3.48 -4.79
C ALA A 124 -10.22 -2.36 -5.40
N GLY A 125 -8.92 -2.58 -5.52
CA GLY A 125 -8.03 -1.63 -6.19
C GLY A 125 -6.57 -1.77 -5.79
N VAL A 126 -5.82 -0.67 -5.93
CA VAL A 126 -4.38 -0.62 -5.63
C VAL A 126 -4.10 0.45 -4.61
N GLU A 127 -3.28 0.11 -3.62
CA GLU A 127 -2.73 1.05 -2.65
C GLU A 127 -1.23 1.24 -2.90
N TYR A 128 -0.80 2.49 -2.86
CA TYR A 128 0.59 2.91 -2.91
C TYR A 128 0.97 3.52 -1.57
N ARG A 129 2.15 3.21 -1.05
CA ARG A 129 2.64 3.72 0.24
C ARG A 129 4.06 4.23 0.09
N ALA A 130 4.35 5.37 0.69
CA ALA A 130 5.66 5.98 0.65
C ALA A 130 5.91 6.84 1.89
N VAL A 131 7.20 7.12 2.14
CA VAL A 131 7.64 8.18 3.04
C VAL A 131 8.33 9.25 2.19
N ALA A 132 7.94 10.50 2.40
CA ALA A 132 8.66 11.66 1.88
C ALA A 132 9.61 12.21 2.96
N GLY A 133 10.84 12.56 2.58
CA GLY A 133 11.87 13.00 3.52
C GLY A 133 12.38 11.86 4.43
N GLY A 134 12.96 12.22 5.57
CA GLY A 134 13.53 11.27 6.53
C GLY A 134 13.75 11.89 7.91
N GLY A 135 14.11 11.07 8.90
CA GLY A 135 14.30 11.48 10.28
C GLY A 135 13.05 12.19 10.85
N ALA A 136 13.27 13.26 11.60
CA ALA A 136 12.22 14.05 12.23
C ALA A 136 11.24 14.72 11.24
N ARG A 137 11.59 14.82 9.96
CA ARG A 137 10.77 15.45 8.91
C ARG A 137 10.09 14.45 7.98
N GLY A 138 10.14 13.16 8.30
CA GLY A 138 9.47 12.13 7.51
C GLY A 138 7.95 12.34 7.46
N VAL A 139 7.34 12.23 6.29
CA VAL A 139 5.88 12.31 6.11
C VAL A 139 5.39 11.06 5.40
N SER A 140 4.44 10.36 5.98
CA SER A 140 3.87 9.14 5.39
C SER A 140 2.74 9.50 4.43
N PHE A 141 2.74 8.86 3.27
CA PHE A 141 1.70 8.98 2.25
C PHE A 141 1.10 7.62 1.91
N VAL A 142 -0.20 7.61 1.70
CA VAL A 142 -0.93 6.49 1.11
C VAL A 142 -1.79 7.01 -0.02
N VAL A 143 -1.74 6.37 -1.19
CA VAL A 143 -2.68 6.66 -2.29
C VAL A 143 -3.45 5.39 -2.61
N GLN A 144 -4.77 5.45 -2.50
CA GLN A 144 -5.66 4.34 -2.85
C GLN A 144 -6.38 4.67 -4.16
N VAL A 145 -6.25 3.80 -5.15
CA VAL A 145 -6.91 3.92 -6.46
C VAL A 145 -7.88 2.76 -6.61
N PRO A 146 -9.20 3.00 -6.58
CA PRO A 146 -10.19 1.94 -6.75
C PRO A 146 -10.15 1.40 -8.17
N ASP A 147 -10.49 0.12 -8.38
CA ASP A 147 -10.58 -0.47 -9.73
C ASP A 147 -11.60 0.23 -10.61
N GLY A 148 -12.61 0.87 -9.99
CA GLY A 148 -13.58 1.71 -10.68
C GLY A 148 -13.04 3.06 -11.17
N PHE A 149 -11.81 3.46 -10.85
CA PHE A 149 -11.31 4.80 -11.19
C PHE A 149 -11.50 5.17 -12.68
N ASP A 150 -12.21 6.26 -12.96
CA ASP A 150 -12.49 6.73 -14.31
C ASP A 150 -11.35 7.64 -14.80
N ARG A 151 -10.46 7.10 -15.65
CA ARG A 151 -9.33 7.86 -16.20
C ARG A 151 -9.75 8.97 -17.16
N ALA A 152 -10.95 8.91 -17.75
CA ALA A 152 -11.46 9.95 -18.63
C ALA A 152 -12.07 11.13 -17.84
N ARG A 153 -12.47 10.88 -16.58
CA ARG A 153 -12.98 11.89 -15.65
C ARG A 153 -12.30 11.72 -14.29
N PRO A 154 -10.98 12.00 -14.21
CA PRO A 154 -10.22 11.73 -13.00
C PRO A 154 -10.70 12.60 -11.85
N CYS A 155 -10.83 12.01 -10.67
CA CYS A 155 -11.06 12.74 -9.43
C CYS A 155 -10.12 12.23 -8.33
N VAL A 156 -9.55 13.17 -7.57
CA VAL A 156 -8.66 12.89 -6.45
C VAL A 156 -9.22 13.57 -5.21
N VAL A 157 -9.36 12.81 -4.13
CA VAL A 157 -9.73 13.33 -2.81
C VAL A 157 -8.48 13.37 -1.95
N ALA A 158 -8.08 14.57 -1.53
CA ALA A 158 -7.06 14.73 -0.50
C ALA A 158 -7.71 14.53 0.88
N ALA A 159 -7.21 13.55 1.63
CA ALA A 159 -7.72 13.14 2.93
C ALA A 159 -6.58 13.18 3.97
N PRO A 160 -5.99 14.36 4.23
CA PRO A 160 -4.95 14.49 5.24
C PRO A 160 -5.51 14.13 6.62
N ALA A 161 -4.66 13.52 7.47
CA ALA A 161 -5.04 13.07 8.79
C ALA A 161 -5.68 14.18 9.66
N THR A 162 -6.48 13.84 10.65
CA THR A 162 -6.95 14.83 11.65
C THR A 162 -6.11 14.74 12.91
N GLY A 163 -5.77 15.90 13.50
CA GLY A 163 -4.94 15.98 14.70
C GLY A 163 -3.66 15.14 14.58
N LEU A 164 -3.47 14.26 15.57
CA LEU A 164 -2.35 13.33 15.75
C LEU A 164 -2.59 11.95 15.09
N GLY A 165 -3.60 11.85 14.22
CA GLY A 165 -3.96 10.60 13.56
C GLY A 165 -2.88 10.11 12.59
N GLY A 166 -2.77 8.79 12.45
CA GLY A 166 -1.94 8.19 11.40
C GLY A 166 -2.52 8.39 9.99
N VAL A 167 -1.79 7.89 9.00
CA VAL A 167 -2.12 8.07 7.58
C VAL A 167 -3.51 7.56 7.20
N TYR A 168 -4.07 6.58 7.91
CA TYR A 168 -5.43 6.06 7.66
C TYR A 168 -6.55 6.77 8.43
N SER A 169 -6.26 7.80 9.24
CA SER A 169 -7.26 8.40 10.14
C SER A 169 -8.52 8.93 9.44
N MET A 170 -8.42 9.30 8.16
CA MET A 170 -9.56 9.79 7.37
C MET A 170 -10.18 8.74 6.43
N VAL A 171 -9.76 7.47 6.51
CA VAL A 171 -10.24 6.39 5.64
C VAL A 171 -11.75 6.15 5.79
N GLY A 172 -12.30 6.30 7.00
CA GLY A 172 -13.72 6.11 7.27
C GLY A 172 -14.65 7.25 6.85
N THR A 173 -14.10 8.43 6.53
CA THR A 173 -14.87 9.64 6.24
C THR A 173 -14.69 10.08 4.78
N SER A 174 -13.78 11.03 4.53
CA SER A 174 -13.45 11.49 3.18
C SER A 174 -12.89 10.38 2.29
N GLY A 175 -12.16 9.42 2.88
CA GLY A 175 -11.68 8.24 2.17
C GLY A 175 -12.80 7.36 1.65
N ALA A 176 -13.73 6.97 2.53
CA ALA A 176 -14.92 6.22 2.16
C ALA A 176 -15.72 6.94 1.07
N TRP A 177 -15.98 8.25 1.23
CA TRP A 177 -16.68 9.02 0.21
C TRP A 177 -15.96 8.98 -1.14
N GLY A 178 -14.65 9.25 -1.16
CA GLY A 178 -13.87 9.29 -2.40
C GLY A 178 -13.83 7.94 -3.12
N LEU A 179 -13.54 6.86 -2.39
CA LEU A 179 -13.48 5.51 -2.94
C LEU A 179 -14.82 5.08 -3.58
N HIS A 180 -15.95 5.42 -2.96
CA HIS A 180 -17.27 5.09 -3.51
C HIS A 180 -17.71 5.98 -4.67
N HIS A 181 -17.16 7.19 -4.78
CA HIS A 181 -17.31 8.05 -5.95
C HIS A 181 -16.29 7.73 -7.05
N ARG A 182 -15.60 6.58 -6.95
CA ARG A 182 -14.61 6.11 -7.92
C ARG A 182 -13.43 7.08 -8.07
N CYS A 183 -13.13 7.85 -7.01
CA CYS A 183 -11.98 8.73 -6.95
C CYS A 183 -10.78 8.02 -6.35
N ALA A 184 -9.59 8.40 -6.80
CA ALA A 184 -8.38 8.10 -6.05
C ALA A 184 -8.39 8.91 -4.75
N VAL A 185 -7.89 8.34 -3.66
CA VAL A 185 -7.77 9.04 -2.38
C VAL A 185 -6.31 9.11 -1.96
N ALA A 186 -5.84 10.32 -1.67
CA ALA A 186 -4.50 10.57 -1.19
C ALA A 186 -4.54 10.96 0.29
N TYR A 187 -3.94 10.12 1.14
CA TYR A 187 -3.81 10.34 2.57
C TYR A 187 -2.40 10.74 2.95
N THR A 188 -2.28 11.51 4.03
CA THR A 188 -1.00 11.86 4.65
C THR A 188 -1.15 11.96 6.16
N ASP A 189 -0.11 11.59 6.91
CA ASP A 189 -0.05 11.84 8.35
C ASP A 189 0.32 13.30 8.69
N LYS A 190 0.64 14.11 7.69
CA LYS A 190 1.13 15.50 7.80
C LYS A 190 2.37 15.63 8.69
N GLY A 191 3.18 14.58 8.80
CA GLY A 191 4.37 14.57 9.66
C GLY A 191 4.07 14.46 11.16
N MET A 192 2.82 14.27 11.57
CA MET A 192 2.42 14.14 12.98
C MET A 192 1.82 12.77 13.32
N GLY A 193 1.98 11.78 12.43
CA GLY A 193 1.48 10.43 12.69
C GLY A 193 2.16 9.76 13.89
N PRO A 194 1.55 8.72 14.47
CA PRO A 194 2.16 7.96 15.54
C PRO A 194 3.39 7.21 15.00
N ALA A 195 4.56 7.55 15.52
CA ALA A 195 5.80 6.81 15.31
C ALA A 195 6.77 7.16 16.45
N PHE A 196 7.72 6.26 16.70
CA PHE A 196 8.70 6.41 17.75
C PHE A 196 10.10 5.95 17.30
N ASP A 197 11.08 6.40 18.06
CA ASP A 197 12.47 5.94 18.05
C ASP A 197 12.86 5.62 19.51
N ASP A 198 12.99 4.34 19.82
CA ASP A 198 13.49 3.87 21.11
C ASP A 198 15.02 4.00 21.10
N LEU A 199 15.51 5.03 21.77
CA LEU A 199 16.93 5.39 21.75
C LEU A 199 17.79 4.36 22.48
N HIS A 200 17.21 3.57 23.38
CA HIS A 200 17.90 2.51 24.09
C HIS A 200 18.14 1.30 23.17
N SER A 201 17.07 0.71 22.64
CA SER A 201 17.17 -0.48 21.79
C SER A 201 17.58 -0.19 20.34
N GLY A 202 17.36 1.04 19.86
CA GLY A 202 17.51 1.43 18.45
C GLY A 202 16.35 0.95 17.57
N THR A 203 15.23 0.58 18.21
CA THR A 203 14.01 0.14 17.52
C THR A 203 13.23 1.35 17.03
N VAL A 204 12.90 1.35 15.75
CA VAL A 204 12.07 2.40 15.10
C VAL A 204 10.85 1.78 14.43
N MET A 205 9.93 2.62 13.97
CA MET A 205 8.71 2.21 13.26
C MET A 205 8.81 2.45 11.74
N GLY A 206 8.42 1.45 10.96
CA GLY A 206 8.24 1.54 9.51
C GLY A 206 6.85 2.06 9.10
N TYR A 207 6.68 2.51 7.85
CA TYR A 207 5.39 3.08 7.38
C TYR A 207 4.25 2.07 7.30
N ASP A 208 4.59 0.78 7.35
CA ASP A 208 3.67 -0.33 7.43
C ASP A 208 3.26 -0.69 8.86
N GLY A 209 3.79 0.03 9.85
CA GLY A 209 3.56 -0.16 11.28
C GLY A 209 4.51 -1.15 11.93
N THR A 210 5.30 -1.91 11.16
CA THR A 210 6.25 -2.87 11.72
C THR A 210 7.36 -2.15 12.48
N THR A 211 7.88 -2.80 13.52
CA THR A 211 8.97 -2.27 14.35
C THR A 211 10.20 -3.14 14.19
N GLY A 212 11.38 -2.51 14.33
CA GLY A 212 12.64 -3.24 14.29
C GLY A 212 13.84 -2.30 14.35
N PRO A 213 15.07 -2.86 14.37
CA PRO A 213 16.29 -2.06 14.33
C PRO A 213 16.30 -1.14 13.12
N ARG A 214 16.70 0.12 13.30
CA ARG A 214 16.74 1.12 12.22
C ARG A 214 17.46 0.63 10.95
N ALA A 215 18.55 -0.11 11.11
CA ALA A 215 19.34 -0.65 10.00
C ALA A 215 18.59 -1.69 9.14
N GLU A 216 17.54 -2.34 9.67
CA GLU A 216 16.74 -3.36 8.98
C GLU A 216 15.54 -2.78 8.22
N LEU A 217 15.02 -1.62 8.66
CA LEU A 217 13.86 -0.99 8.04
C LEU A 217 14.18 -0.20 6.76
N ARG A 218 15.44 0.21 6.53
CA ARG A 218 16.03 0.75 5.27
C ARG A 218 15.07 1.55 4.37
N GLY A 219 14.90 2.84 4.62
CA GLY A 219 14.08 3.73 3.78
C GLY A 219 12.57 3.64 4.02
N ARG A 220 12.12 2.65 4.80
CA ARG A 220 10.72 2.53 5.25
C ARG A 220 10.46 3.19 6.59
N THR A 221 11.49 3.64 7.29
CA THR A 221 11.41 4.33 8.59
C THR A 221 10.58 5.60 8.46
N VAL A 222 9.56 5.75 9.30
CA VAL A 222 8.64 6.91 9.29
C VAL A 222 9.19 8.07 10.10
N PHE A 223 9.99 7.75 11.11
CA PHE A 223 10.59 8.68 12.04
C PHE A 223 11.79 8.03 12.69
N ASP A 224 12.85 8.82 12.80
CA ASP A 224 13.95 8.64 13.75
C ASP A 224 14.35 10.02 14.26
N ALA A 225 14.99 10.08 15.42
CA ALA A 225 15.35 11.34 16.06
C ALA A 225 16.44 12.13 15.31
N GLY A 226 16.94 11.63 14.18
CA GLY A 226 18.03 12.24 13.39
C GLY A 226 19.41 12.02 14.00
N LEU A 227 19.53 11.18 15.03
CA LEU A 227 20.80 10.86 15.69
C LEU A 227 21.57 9.79 14.91
N SER A 228 22.87 9.98 14.72
CA SER A 228 23.76 8.88 14.32
C SER A 228 23.80 7.79 15.40
N ASP A 229 24.31 6.60 15.06
CA ASP A 229 24.41 5.51 16.04
C ASP A 229 25.30 5.87 17.25
N ALA A 230 26.37 6.65 17.02
CA ALA A 230 27.25 7.13 18.07
C ALA A 230 26.58 8.18 18.97
N GLU A 231 25.83 9.12 18.37
CA GLU A 231 25.07 10.11 19.13
C GLU A 231 23.96 9.46 19.96
N ARG A 232 23.25 8.47 19.39
CA ARG A 232 22.25 7.67 20.11
C ARG A 232 22.87 6.94 21.29
N ALA A 233 23.99 6.24 21.08
CA ALA A 233 24.67 5.49 22.15
C ALA A 233 25.15 6.39 23.29
N ARG A 234 25.69 7.57 22.95
CA ARG A 234 26.07 8.57 23.95
C ARG A 234 24.85 9.10 24.71
N PHE A 235 23.78 9.45 23.98
CA PHE A 235 22.56 9.96 24.60
C PHE A 235 21.92 8.93 25.55
N ASP A 236 21.86 7.65 25.16
CA ASP A 236 21.33 6.58 26.02
C ASP A 236 22.20 6.35 27.26
N ALA A 237 23.53 6.47 27.15
CA ALA A 237 24.42 6.36 28.31
C ALA A 237 24.20 7.50 29.33
N GLU A 238 23.93 8.72 28.87
CA GLU A 238 23.65 9.88 29.72
C GLU A 238 22.19 9.92 30.21
N HIS A 239 21.27 9.38 29.40
CA HIS A 239 19.82 9.41 29.59
C HIS A 239 19.19 8.08 29.18
N PRO A 240 19.26 7.04 30.02
CA PRO A 240 18.81 5.71 29.64
C PRO A 240 17.28 5.63 29.49
N TYR A 241 16.84 4.73 28.61
CA TYR A 241 15.42 4.37 28.42
C TYR A 241 14.53 5.52 27.92
N ARG A 242 15.06 6.33 27.00
CA ARG A 242 14.31 7.44 26.39
C ARG A 242 13.74 7.03 25.04
N VAL A 243 12.52 7.47 24.81
CA VAL A 243 11.79 7.27 23.55
C VAL A 243 11.51 8.64 22.95
N ALA A 244 11.96 8.86 21.72
CA ALA A 244 11.57 10.01 20.94
C ALA A 244 10.26 9.68 20.20
N TYR A 245 9.27 10.57 20.29
CA TYR A 245 8.00 10.44 19.58
C TYR A 245 7.92 11.46 18.47
N LYS A 246 7.52 11.02 17.27
CA LYS A 246 7.43 11.87 16.07
C LYS A 246 6.66 13.16 16.31
N MET A 247 5.53 13.07 17.01
CA MET A 247 4.66 14.22 17.32
C MET A 247 5.35 15.31 18.15
N ALA A 248 6.28 14.94 19.02
CA ALA A 248 7.05 15.91 19.81
C ALA A 248 8.15 16.60 18.98
N HIS A 249 8.42 16.09 17.77
CA HIS A 249 9.47 16.54 16.87
C HIS A 249 8.91 17.13 15.57
N SER A 250 7.59 17.21 15.42
CA SER A 250 6.93 17.87 14.30
C SER A 250 6.79 19.37 14.59
N GLY A 251 7.70 20.17 14.02
CA GLY A 251 7.71 21.64 14.10
C GLY A 251 7.69 22.27 12.72
#